data_AF-A0A2J6PQM1-F1
#
_entry.id   AF-A0A2J6PQM1-F1
#
_cell.length_a   1.000
_cell.length_b   1.000
_cell.length_c   1.000
_cell.angle_alpha   90.00
_cell.angle_beta   90.00
_cell.angle_gamma   90.00
#
_symmetry.space_group_name_H-M   'P 1'
#
loop_
_entity.id
_entity.type
_entity.pdbx_description
1 polymer ?
#
loop_
_entity_poly.entity_id
_entity_poly.type
_entity_poly.pdbx_seq_one_letter_code
_entity_poly.pdbx_strand_id
1 'polypeptide(L)'
;MRTKSFLLALLLASSVTAFGQNATVTTKASPGLLQLAGSGIDGQILVSANDSWGVIRAAQDLANDFGKVTGTNLTLERPARRGPQWVGWGGWNGPPHPPNGSEAPPPSSEHNKTAGLPASRETTVYYTYNPTTNYINMSVADRLKNTVGPAQNFTGPILVSNSTRKTVIIVGTIGKSDVIDALVVAQKISDLPIHGKWESYIAHVVDNPFPGIDRAFVIAGSDMRGTIYGIYDVSEQIGVSPWWWFADVPIKKAEGVWALGGRKTQCSPSVKYRGFFINDEQPTLTNWINDNYALGPYGPGFNHYFYARVFELLLRLKANYFWPAEWSSMFNVDDLANQPLADAYGIVMGSSHTEPMMRASNEWPTFGSQYGGNGQ
;
A
#
# COMPACT_ATOMS: atom_id res chain seq x y z
N MET A 1 -71.39 5.09 16.77
CA MET A 1 -70.19 5.91 17.04
C MET A 1 -68.97 4.99 17.01
N ARG A 2 -68.12 5.12 15.98
CA ARG A 2 -66.82 4.42 15.88
C ARG A 2 -65.74 5.50 15.80
N THR A 3 -65.01 5.73 16.87
CA THR A 3 -63.81 6.57 16.88
C THR A 3 -62.61 5.69 16.50
N LYS A 4 -61.96 6.02 15.39
CA LYS A 4 -60.68 5.44 14.97
C LYS A 4 -59.56 6.21 15.67
N SER A 5 -58.80 5.55 16.55
CA SER A 5 -57.51 6.08 17.00
C SER A 5 -56.43 5.64 16.02
N PHE A 6 -55.87 6.60 15.29
CA PHE A 6 -54.65 6.42 14.52
C PHE A 6 -53.45 6.51 15.49
N LEU A 7 -52.68 5.43 15.62
CA LEU A 7 -51.33 5.52 16.17
C LEU A 7 -50.40 6.08 15.08
N LEU A 8 -49.94 7.31 15.28
CA LEU A 8 -48.87 7.92 14.50
C LEU A 8 -47.53 7.50 15.11
N ALA A 9 -46.90 6.47 14.55
CA ALA A 9 -45.52 6.13 14.89
C ALA A 9 -44.60 7.14 14.20
N LEU A 10 -44.12 8.12 14.97
CA LEU A 10 -43.08 9.05 14.56
C LEU A 10 -41.78 8.25 14.36
N LEU A 11 -41.39 8.00 13.11
CA LEU A 11 -40.04 7.58 12.75
C LEU A 11 -39.09 8.73 13.06
N LEU A 12 -38.52 8.73 14.27
CA LEU A 12 -37.29 9.45 14.55
C LEU A 12 -36.18 8.79 13.72
N ALA A 13 -35.98 9.28 12.50
CA ALA A 13 -34.76 9.08 11.76
C ALA A 13 -33.64 9.81 12.52
N SER A 14 -33.12 9.17 13.57
CA SER A 14 -31.84 9.53 14.14
C SER A 14 -30.84 9.53 12.99
N SER A 15 -30.26 10.70 12.71
CA SER A 15 -29.17 10.85 11.77
C SER A 15 -28.06 9.93 12.22
N VAL A 16 -27.99 8.73 11.64
CA VAL A 16 -26.78 7.93 11.72
C VAL A 16 -25.77 8.73 10.91
N THR A 17 -24.97 9.52 11.60
CA THR A 17 -23.67 9.89 11.04
C THR A 17 -22.95 8.57 10.87
N ALA A 18 -23.00 8.00 9.67
CA ALA A 18 -22.02 7.02 9.26
C ALA A 18 -20.65 7.60 9.66
N PHE A 19 -19.72 6.77 10.15
CA PHE A 19 -18.32 7.14 10.39
C PHE A 19 -17.64 7.47 9.04
N GLY A 20 -18.20 8.42 8.29
CA GLY A 20 -17.69 8.93 7.04
C GLY A 20 -16.47 9.74 7.38
N GLN A 21 -15.31 9.26 6.93
CA GLN A 21 -14.09 10.03 7.00
C GLN A 21 -14.30 11.40 6.35
N ASN A 22 -13.62 12.43 6.85
CA ASN A 22 -13.62 13.73 6.18
C ASN A 22 -13.15 13.55 4.73
N ALA A 23 -14.04 13.85 3.79
CA ALA A 23 -13.77 13.70 2.37
C ALA A 23 -12.71 14.73 1.93
N THR A 24 -11.76 14.26 1.13
CA THR A 24 -10.68 15.06 0.52
C THR A 24 -10.82 15.13 -0.99
N VAL A 25 -11.64 14.27 -1.59
CA VAL A 25 -11.96 14.29 -3.03
C VAL A 25 -13.46 14.13 -3.27
N THR A 26 -13.90 14.48 -4.47
CA THR A 26 -15.29 14.37 -4.91
C THR A 26 -15.36 14.04 -6.40
N THR A 27 -16.40 13.33 -6.81
CA THR A 27 -16.76 13.10 -8.23
C THR A 27 -17.76 14.15 -8.76
N LYS A 28 -18.08 15.16 -7.96
CA LYS A 28 -18.94 16.28 -8.35
C LYS A 28 -18.09 17.53 -8.61
N ALA A 29 -18.17 18.05 -9.83
CA ALA A 29 -17.51 19.29 -10.20
C ALA A 29 -18.05 20.47 -9.38
N SER A 30 -17.15 21.39 -9.02
CA SER A 30 -17.52 22.68 -8.40
C SER A 30 -16.45 23.72 -8.76
N PRO A 31 -16.82 25.01 -8.94
CA PRO A 31 -15.87 26.07 -9.25
C PRO A 31 -14.71 26.14 -8.24
N GLY A 32 -13.48 26.28 -8.75
CA GLY A 32 -12.27 26.46 -7.93
C GLY A 32 -11.60 25.17 -7.45
N LEU A 33 -12.26 24.02 -7.52
CA LEU A 33 -11.64 22.73 -7.15
C LEU A 33 -10.52 22.35 -8.14
N LEU A 34 -9.50 21.67 -7.63
CA LEU A 34 -8.43 21.12 -8.47
C LEU A 34 -8.90 19.80 -9.08
N GLN A 35 -9.02 19.75 -10.41
CA GLN A 35 -9.31 18.49 -11.11
C GLN A 35 -8.08 17.56 -11.07
N LEU A 36 -8.29 16.32 -10.65
CA LEU A 36 -7.27 15.28 -10.53
C LEU A 36 -7.32 14.29 -11.70
N ALA A 37 -8.50 14.02 -12.23
CA ALA A 37 -8.69 13.08 -13.34
C ALA A 37 -9.98 13.38 -14.11
N GLY A 38 -10.11 12.80 -15.30
CA GLY A 38 -11.29 12.88 -16.15
C GLY A 38 -11.12 13.71 -17.40
N SER A 39 -12.24 14.06 -18.04
CA SER A 39 -12.25 14.79 -19.30
C SER A 39 -11.49 16.12 -19.20
N GLY A 40 -10.63 16.40 -20.19
CA GLY A 40 -9.92 17.67 -20.30
C GLY A 40 -8.61 17.78 -19.52
N ILE A 41 -8.19 16.73 -18.80
CA ILE A 41 -6.90 16.69 -18.12
C ILE A 41 -6.12 15.41 -18.44
N ASP A 42 -4.85 15.56 -18.79
CA ASP A 42 -3.89 14.45 -18.84
C ASP A 42 -3.00 14.54 -17.60
N GLY A 43 -3.41 13.83 -16.55
CA GLY A 43 -2.85 13.93 -15.21
C GLY A 43 -1.79 12.86 -14.91
N GLN A 44 -0.89 13.18 -13.99
CA GLN A 44 0.06 12.23 -13.43
C GLN A 44 0.23 12.38 -11.92
N ILE A 45 0.71 11.29 -11.30
CA ILE A 45 1.06 11.22 -9.89
C ILE A 45 2.58 11.30 -9.79
N LEU A 46 3.09 12.33 -9.11
CA LEU A 46 4.51 12.46 -8.80
C LEU A 46 4.83 11.65 -7.52
N VAL A 47 5.76 10.71 -7.64
CA VAL A 47 6.24 9.88 -6.54
C VAL A 47 7.76 9.76 -6.61
N SER A 48 8.41 9.76 -5.45
CA SER A 48 9.87 9.56 -5.38
C SER A 48 10.23 8.11 -5.75
N ALA A 49 11.29 7.95 -6.53
CA ALA A 49 11.88 6.63 -6.79
C ALA A 49 12.61 6.06 -5.55
N ASN A 50 12.87 6.90 -4.54
CA ASN A 50 13.49 6.51 -3.28
C ASN A 50 12.48 6.09 -2.21
N ASP A 51 11.18 6.27 -2.46
CA ASP A 51 10.14 5.82 -1.55
C ASP A 51 10.07 4.28 -1.48
N SER A 52 9.25 3.78 -0.55
CA SER A 52 9.04 2.36 -0.36
C SER A 52 8.38 1.71 -1.57
N TRP A 53 8.80 0.50 -1.96
CA TRP A 53 8.16 -0.23 -3.07
C TRP A 53 6.65 -0.34 -2.89
N GLY A 54 6.18 -0.61 -1.67
CA GLY A 54 4.74 -0.68 -1.34
C GLY A 54 3.98 0.63 -1.59
N VAL A 55 4.62 1.79 -1.37
CA VAL A 55 4.04 3.12 -1.66
C VAL A 55 3.94 3.35 -3.16
N ILE A 56 5.02 3.05 -3.90
CA ILE A 56 5.06 3.21 -5.34
C ILE A 56 4.01 2.28 -6.01
N ARG A 57 3.90 1.04 -5.52
CA ARG A 57 2.86 0.09 -5.94
C ARG A 57 1.46 0.62 -5.65
N ALA A 58 1.20 1.11 -4.44
CA ALA A 58 -0.11 1.68 -4.10
C ALA A 58 -0.43 2.94 -4.94
N ALA A 59 0.56 3.76 -5.30
CA ALA A 59 0.37 4.88 -6.21
C ALA A 59 -0.06 4.39 -7.61
N GLN A 60 0.49 3.27 -8.09
CA GLN A 60 0.04 2.64 -9.34
C GLN A 60 -1.40 2.13 -9.24
N ASP A 61 -1.78 1.55 -8.10
CA ASP A 61 -3.19 1.16 -7.86
C ASP A 61 -4.11 2.38 -7.94
N LEU A 62 -3.74 3.50 -7.32
CA LEU A 62 -4.53 4.73 -7.39
C LEU A 62 -4.63 5.26 -8.83
N ALA A 63 -3.53 5.25 -9.58
CA ALA A 63 -3.54 5.63 -10.99
C ALA A 63 -4.50 4.77 -11.83
N ASN A 64 -4.54 3.46 -11.55
CA ASN A 64 -5.48 2.52 -12.17
C ASN A 64 -6.91 2.73 -11.67
N ASP A 65 -7.12 3.01 -10.38
CA ASP A 65 -8.42 3.27 -9.78
C ASP A 65 -9.06 4.53 -10.37
N PHE A 66 -8.28 5.58 -10.65
CA PHE A 66 -8.74 6.71 -11.43
C PHE A 66 -9.26 6.28 -12.81
N GLY A 67 -8.54 5.42 -13.53
CA GLY A 67 -9.01 4.94 -14.83
C GLY A 67 -10.23 4.01 -14.75
N LYS A 68 -10.37 3.23 -13.68
CA LYS A 68 -11.61 2.49 -13.40
C LYS A 68 -12.80 3.42 -13.22
N VAL A 69 -12.61 4.63 -12.68
CA VAL A 69 -13.68 5.61 -12.44
C VAL A 69 -13.93 6.51 -13.67
N THR A 70 -12.88 7.04 -14.30
CA THR A 70 -12.98 8.08 -15.33
C THR A 70 -12.71 7.60 -16.75
N GLY A 71 -12.25 6.36 -16.93
CA GLY A 71 -11.93 5.77 -18.24
C GLY A 71 -10.48 5.91 -18.67
N THR A 72 -9.67 6.73 -18.00
CA THR A 72 -8.25 6.94 -18.33
C THR A 72 -7.38 6.81 -17.08
N ASN A 73 -6.39 5.92 -17.12
CA ASN A 73 -5.40 5.80 -16.05
C ASN A 73 -4.53 7.06 -15.98
N LEU A 74 -4.15 7.45 -14.77
CA LEU A 74 -3.02 8.37 -14.61
C LEU A 74 -1.70 7.61 -14.85
N THR A 75 -0.60 8.34 -14.96
CA THR A 75 0.75 7.73 -14.94
C THR A 75 1.57 8.15 -13.74
N LEU A 76 2.55 7.33 -13.40
CA LEU A 76 3.52 7.67 -12.36
C LEU A 76 4.70 8.41 -12.96
N GLU A 77 4.97 9.59 -12.41
CA GLU A 77 6.15 10.40 -12.71
C GLU A 77 7.13 10.34 -11.54
N ARG A 78 8.43 10.37 -11.86
CA ARG A 78 9.48 10.74 -10.91
C ARG A 78 10.14 12.05 -11.28
N PRO A 79 10.76 12.77 -10.33
CA PRO A 79 11.54 13.96 -10.64
C PRO A 79 12.63 13.68 -11.70
N ALA A 80 12.81 14.64 -12.61
CA ALA A 80 13.89 14.62 -13.58
C ALA A 80 15.24 14.73 -12.86
N ARG A 81 16.21 13.86 -13.18
CA ARG A 81 17.55 13.86 -12.54
C ARG A 81 18.32 15.18 -12.75
N ARG A 82 17.98 15.97 -13.77
CA ARG A 82 18.65 17.23 -14.17
C ARG A 82 17.72 18.17 -14.95
N GLY A 83 16.57 18.54 -14.40
CA GLY A 83 15.66 19.53 -15.01
C GLY A 83 15.96 20.97 -14.55
N PRO A 84 15.80 22.01 -15.40
CA PRO A 84 15.94 23.42 -15.03
C PRO A 84 15.12 23.84 -13.80
N GLN A 85 13.96 23.20 -13.63
CA GLN A 85 13.04 23.38 -12.50
C GLN A 85 13.61 22.94 -11.13
N TRP A 86 14.73 22.22 -11.11
CA TRP A 86 15.43 21.74 -9.90
C TRP A 86 16.83 22.34 -9.74
N VAL A 87 17.25 23.26 -10.61
CA VAL A 87 18.61 23.86 -10.61
C VAL A 87 18.84 24.76 -9.38
N GLY A 88 17.78 25.23 -8.71
CA GLY A 88 17.87 25.92 -7.41
C GLY A 88 18.17 24.98 -6.22
N TRP A 89 18.16 23.67 -6.42
CA TRP A 89 18.40 22.64 -5.41
C TRP A 89 19.73 21.89 -5.63
N GLY A 90 20.60 22.41 -6.50
CA GLY A 90 21.88 21.81 -6.92
C GLY A 90 22.99 21.72 -5.85
N GLY A 91 22.64 21.66 -4.57
CA GLY A 91 23.55 21.46 -3.44
C GLY A 91 22.98 20.63 -2.29
N TRP A 92 21.80 20.01 -2.45
CA TRP A 92 21.17 19.28 -1.37
C TRP A 92 21.61 17.81 -1.34
N ASN A 93 22.51 17.47 -0.42
CA ASN A 93 22.98 16.11 -0.14
C ASN A 93 22.01 15.29 0.74
N GLY A 94 20.71 15.58 0.70
CA GLY A 94 19.76 15.08 1.70
C GLY A 94 19.90 15.81 3.04
N PRO A 95 18.91 15.68 3.95
CA PRO A 95 19.10 16.10 5.32
C PRO A 95 20.03 15.09 6.01
N PRO A 96 20.94 15.51 6.92
CA PRO A 96 21.56 14.56 7.83
C PRO A 96 20.46 13.81 8.60
N HIS A 97 20.58 12.47 8.67
CA HIS A 97 19.64 11.62 9.37
C HIS A 97 19.26 12.19 10.75
N PRO A 98 17.96 12.18 11.13
CA PRO A 98 17.57 12.65 12.45
C PRO A 98 18.25 11.80 13.53
N PRO A 99 18.64 12.40 14.68
CA PRO A 99 19.18 11.64 15.79
C PRO A 99 18.14 10.65 16.32
N ASN A 100 18.52 9.37 16.37
CA ASN A 100 17.71 8.26 16.89
C ASN A 100 17.13 8.60 18.27
N GLY A 101 15.80 8.60 18.38
CA GLY A 101 15.11 9.02 19.61
C GLY A 101 13.67 8.49 19.73
N SER A 102 13.48 7.20 19.47
CA SER A 102 12.36 6.35 19.96
C SER A 102 12.54 5.00 19.30
N GLU A 103 12.34 3.88 20.02
CA GLU A 103 12.50 2.51 19.51
C GLU A 103 11.62 2.26 18.26
N ALA A 104 12.17 2.59 17.09
CA ALA A 104 11.69 2.10 15.82
C ALA A 104 12.03 0.61 15.73
N PRO A 105 11.17 -0.23 15.12
CA PRO A 105 11.59 -1.57 14.72
C PRO A 105 12.90 -1.46 13.93
N PRO A 106 13.81 -2.45 14.03
CA PRO A 106 15.10 -2.38 13.37
C PRO A 106 14.87 -2.05 11.89
N PRO A 107 15.66 -1.12 11.30
CA PRO A 107 15.50 -0.78 9.91
C PRO A 107 15.69 -2.08 9.10
N SER A 108 14.61 -2.57 8.49
CA SER A 108 14.74 -3.55 7.42
C SER A 108 15.68 -2.90 6.42
N SER A 109 16.85 -3.52 6.19
CA SER A 109 17.82 -3.06 5.19
C SER A 109 17.11 -2.60 3.92
N GLU A 110 17.59 -1.56 3.23
CA GLU A 110 16.90 -1.04 2.03
C GLU A 110 16.67 -2.15 0.99
N HIS A 111 15.46 -2.70 0.98
CA HIS A 111 15.02 -3.75 0.06
C HIS A 111 14.68 -3.18 -1.33
N ASN A 112 14.59 -1.86 -1.45
CA ASN A 112 14.26 -1.18 -2.69
C ASN A 112 15.53 -0.93 -3.50
N LYS A 113 15.49 -1.31 -4.77
CA LYS A 113 16.47 -0.88 -5.78
C LYS A 113 15.72 -0.26 -6.94
N THR A 114 16.32 0.69 -7.63
CA THR A 114 15.79 1.19 -8.90
C THR A 114 16.78 0.84 -10.00
N ALA A 115 16.27 0.35 -11.15
CA ALA A 115 17.09 0.20 -12.34
C ALA A 115 16.47 0.96 -13.51
N GLY A 116 17.35 1.67 -14.21
CA GLY A 116 17.04 2.45 -15.40
C GLY A 116 18.36 2.87 -16.01
N LEU A 117 18.47 2.82 -17.33
CA LEU A 117 19.65 3.36 -18.00
C LEU A 117 19.66 4.88 -17.76
N PRO A 118 20.81 5.53 -17.56
CA PRO A 118 20.88 6.98 -17.37
C PRO A 118 20.19 7.79 -18.50
N ALA A 119 20.05 7.18 -19.68
CA ALA A 119 19.39 7.75 -20.86
C ALA A 119 17.91 7.32 -21.04
N SER A 120 17.38 6.36 -20.27
CA SER A 120 15.97 5.96 -20.41
C SER A 120 15.04 6.97 -19.74
N ARG A 121 13.93 7.28 -20.42
CA ARG A 121 12.84 8.08 -19.82
C ARG A 121 12.06 7.32 -18.75
N GLU A 122 12.25 6.00 -18.69
CA GLU A 122 11.59 5.10 -17.75
C GLU A 122 12.57 4.60 -16.68
N THR A 123 12.05 4.32 -15.49
CA THR A 123 12.79 3.72 -14.40
C THR A 123 11.92 2.65 -13.75
N THR A 124 12.41 1.43 -13.74
CA THR A 124 11.74 0.30 -13.11
C THR A 124 12.18 0.22 -11.65
N VAL A 125 11.21 0.10 -10.76
CA VAL A 125 11.47 -0.10 -9.33
C VAL A 125 11.52 -1.60 -9.07
N TYR A 126 12.48 -2.04 -8.26
CA TYR A 126 12.66 -3.44 -7.88
C TYR A 126 12.60 -3.57 -6.36
N TYR A 127 12.03 -4.67 -5.92
CA TYR A 127 12.11 -5.13 -4.54
C TYR A 127 13.02 -6.35 -4.46
N THR A 128 14.01 -6.33 -3.57
CA THR A 128 14.89 -7.47 -3.30
C THR A 128 14.82 -7.80 -1.82
N TYR A 129 14.38 -9.01 -1.50
CA TYR A 129 14.27 -9.49 -0.12
C TYR A 129 14.85 -10.88 0.02
N ASN A 130 15.60 -11.09 1.11
CA ASN A 130 16.15 -12.38 1.47
C ASN A 130 15.26 -13.00 2.54
N PRO A 131 14.40 -13.98 2.20
CA PRO A 131 13.43 -14.51 3.14
C PRO A 131 14.07 -15.25 4.29
N THR A 132 13.47 -15.18 5.47
CA THR A 132 13.81 -16.09 6.56
C THR A 132 13.63 -17.52 6.07
N THR A 133 14.69 -18.30 6.18
CA THR A 133 14.71 -19.67 5.67
C THR A 133 14.42 -20.65 6.79
N ASN A 134 13.65 -21.68 6.48
CA ASN A 134 13.54 -22.87 7.31
C ASN A 134 14.60 -23.93 6.93
N TYR A 135 15.56 -23.59 6.06
CA TYR A 135 16.64 -24.44 5.55
C TYR A 135 16.21 -25.64 4.68
N ILE A 136 14.92 -25.98 4.62
CA ILE A 136 14.42 -27.18 3.94
C ILE A 136 14.70 -27.18 2.43
N ASN A 137 14.59 -26.02 1.79
CA ASN A 137 14.82 -25.87 0.35
C ASN A 137 16.24 -25.39 0.00
N MET A 138 17.21 -25.56 0.92
CA MET A 138 18.59 -25.11 0.74
C MET A 138 19.57 -26.29 0.77
N SER A 139 20.56 -26.25 -0.13
CA SER A 139 21.66 -27.21 -0.10
C SER A 139 22.45 -27.08 1.22
N VAL A 140 23.09 -28.16 1.67
CA VAL A 140 23.93 -28.14 2.90
C VAL A 140 25.01 -27.04 2.83
N ALA A 141 25.55 -26.77 1.63
CA ALA A 141 26.51 -25.71 1.41
C ALA A 141 25.90 -24.30 1.59
N ASP A 142 24.63 -24.11 1.23
CA ASP A 142 23.92 -22.84 1.40
C ASP A 142 23.48 -22.63 2.86
N ARG A 143 23.08 -23.70 3.56
CA ARG A 143 22.73 -23.67 4.99
C ARG A 143 23.88 -23.19 5.88
N LEU A 144 25.12 -23.55 5.52
CA LEU A 144 26.33 -23.18 6.27
C LEU A 144 26.84 -21.77 5.97
N LYS A 145 26.36 -21.14 4.89
CA LYS A 145 26.83 -19.82 4.43
C LYS A 145 25.83 -18.70 4.68
N ASN A 146 24.52 -19.00 4.70
CA ASN A 146 23.47 -17.99 4.74
C ASN A 146 22.49 -18.27 5.89
N THR A 147 22.22 -17.24 6.70
CA THR A 147 21.16 -17.23 7.72
C THR A 147 19.76 -16.95 7.15
N VAL A 148 19.68 -16.65 5.85
CA VAL A 148 18.46 -16.32 5.09
C VAL A 148 18.44 -17.06 3.75
N GLY A 149 17.26 -17.25 3.17
CA GLY A 149 17.03 -17.89 1.88
C GLY A 149 17.47 -17.05 0.68
N PRO A 150 17.41 -17.61 -0.54
CA PRO A 150 17.85 -16.91 -1.75
C PRO A 150 17.00 -15.66 -2.01
N ALA A 151 17.66 -14.59 -2.46
CA ALA A 151 17.03 -13.32 -2.79
C ALA A 151 15.86 -13.50 -3.77
N GLN A 152 14.69 -13.02 -3.37
CA GLN A 152 13.51 -12.91 -4.24
C GLN A 152 13.42 -11.50 -4.78
N ASN A 153 13.15 -11.38 -6.08
CA ASN A 153 13.07 -10.10 -6.78
C ASN A 153 11.66 -9.88 -7.35
N PHE A 154 11.07 -8.72 -7.06
CA PHE A 154 9.79 -8.31 -7.64
C PHE A 154 9.97 -7.06 -8.48
N THR A 155 9.40 -7.10 -9.67
CA THR A 155 9.32 -5.93 -10.54
C THR A 155 8.14 -5.08 -10.07
N GLY A 156 8.43 -3.84 -9.72
CA GLY A 156 7.45 -2.82 -9.37
C GLY A 156 7.00 -1.98 -10.56
N PRO A 157 6.24 -0.91 -10.28
CA PRO A 157 5.78 0.02 -11.31
C PRO A 157 6.91 0.71 -12.07
N ILE A 158 6.58 1.19 -13.27
CA ILE A 158 7.46 2.00 -14.10
C ILE A 158 7.20 3.48 -13.79
N LEU A 159 8.26 4.21 -13.46
CA LEU A 159 8.25 5.65 -13.27
C LEU A 159 8.76 6.34 -14.53
N VAL A 160 7.94 7.21 -15.10
CA VAL A 160 8.31 8.03 -16.26
C VAL A 160 8.99 9.32 -15.79
N SER A 161 9.90 9.87 -16.59
CA SER A 161 10.56 11.16 -16.36
C SER A 161 10.43 12.06 -17.58
N ASN A 162 10.48 13.38 -17.36
CA ASN A 162 10.28 14.41 -18.39
C ASN A 162 8.94 14.26 -19.14
N SER A 163 7.89 13.93 -18.40
CA SER A 163 6.53 13.87 -18.93
C SER A 163 6.01 15.28 -19.19
N THR A 164 5.23 15.47 -20.25
CA THR A 164 4.53 16.74 -20.52
C THR A 164 3.16 16.81 -19.86
N ARG A 165 2.76 15.76 -19.12
CA ARG A 165 1.49 15.67 -18.42
C ARG A 165 1.46 16.61 -17.22
N LYS A 166 0.25 16.93 -16.75
CA LYS A 166 0.08 17.80 -15.58
C LYS A 166 0.21 16.98 -14.30
N THR A 167 1.17 17.33 -13.46
CA THR A 167 1.28 16.76 -12.11
C THR A 167 0.14 17.30 -11.25
N VAL A 168 -0.78 16.41 -10.90
CA VAL A 168 -2.01 16.73 -10.17
C VAL A 168 -1.99 16.19 -8.74
N ILE A 169 -1.20 15.14 -8.50
CA ILE A 169 -1.06 14.48 -7.20
C ILE A 169 0.43 14.32 -6.90
N ILE A 170 0.81 14.55 -5.64
CA ILE A 170 2.14 14.25 -5.12
C ILE A 170 1.98 13.32 -3.92
N VAL A 171 2.69 12.19 -3.92
CA VAL A 171 2.58 11.17 -2.87
C VAL A 171 3.96 10.82 -2.35
N GLY A 172 4.06 10.65 -1.04
CA GLY A 172 5.21 9.95 -0.47
C GLY A 172 5.26 9.89 1.04
N THR A 173 6.32 9.25 1.52
CA THR A 173 6.59 9.05 2.95
C THR A 173 7.60 10.07 3.46
N ILE A 174 7.30 10.75 4.56
CA ILE A 174 8.21 11.70 5.21
C ILE A 174 9.50 10.98 5.65
N GLY A 175 10.65 11.60 5.40
CA GLY A 175 11.98 11.06 5.72
C GLY A 175 12.46 9.97 4.76
N LYS A 176 11.70 9.67 3.69
CA LYS A 176 12.09 8.70 2.66
C LYS A 176 11.91 9.24 1.25
N SER A 177 10.84 9.98 1.00
CA SER A 177 10.55 10.63 -0.27
C SER A 177 11.23 11.99 -0.34
N ASP A 178 12.28 12.09 -1.17
CA ASP A 178 12.96 13.37 -1.47
C ASP A 178 12.00 14.44 -2.00
N VAL A 179 10.90 14.05 -2.66
CA VAL A 179 9.83 14.95 -3.10
C VAL A 179 9.05 15.52 -1.91
N ILE A 180 8.59 14.69 -0.98
CA ILE A 180 7.82 15.15 0.19
C ILE A 180 8.71 15.95 1.14
N ASP A 181 9.95 15.51 1.36
CA ASP A 181 10.89 16.19 2.24
C ASP A 181 11.22 17.59 1.72
N ALA A 182 11.32 17.78 0.39
CA ALA A 182 11.49 19.11 -0.20
C ALA A 182 10.31 20.04 0.09
N LEU A 183 9.06 19.53 0.09
CA LEU A 183 7.88 20.32 0.47
C LEU A 183 7.88 20.69 1.95
N VAL A 184 8.35 19.79 2.83
CA VAL A 184 8.50 20.06 4.27
C VAL A 184 9.56 21.14 4.50
N VAL A 185 10.74 21.00 3.89
CA VAL A 185 11.85 21.97 4.00
C VAL A 185 11.44 23.35 3.46
N ALA A 186 10.70 23.39 2.35
CA ALA A 186 10.17 24.63 1.79
C ALA A 186 8.96 25.19 2.57
N GLN A 187 8.57 24.56 3.69
CA GLN A 187 7.44 24.93 4.53
C GLN A 187 6.10 24.99 3.77
N LYS A 188 5.98 24.23 2.67
CA LYS A 188 4.76 24.11 1.88
C LYS A 188 3.76 23.15 2.52
N ILE A 189 4.27 22.18 3.27
CA ILE A 189 3.49 21.31 4.16
C ILE A 189 4.19 21.27 5.52
N SER A 190 3.44 20.90 6.56
CA SER A 190 3.99 20.69 7.92
C SER A 190 3.68 19.28 8.39
N ASP A 191 4.72 18.54 8.71
CA ASP A 191 4.68 17.17 9.23
C ASP A 191 4.42 17.09 10.74
N LEU A 192 4.55 18.20 11.47
CA LEU A 192 4.37 18.28 12.93
C LEU A 192 3.18 17.48 13.48
N PRO A 193 1.98 17.46 12.85
CA PRO A 193 0.84 16.70 13.38
C PRO A 193 1.01 15.18 13.32
N ILE A 194 1.89 14.67 12.45
CA ILE A 194 2.09 13.23 12.21
C ILE A 194 3.55 12.77 12.40
N HIS A 195 4.46 13.68 12.75
CA HIS A 195 5.88 13.36 12.94
C HIS A 195 6.07 12.28 14.01
N GLY A 196 6.77 11.20 13.64
CA GLY A 196 7.00 10.03 14.50
C GLY A 196 5.75 9.24 14.88
N LYS A 197 4.59 9.51 14.26
CA LYS A 197 3.34 8.79 14.54
C LYS A 197 3.26 7.50 13.74
N TRP A 198 2.61 6.50 14.33
CA TRP A 198 2.31 5.23 13.68
C TRP A 198 1.17 5.41 12.66
N GLU A 199 1.38 5.00 11.42
CA GLU A 199 0.38 4.86 10.36
C GLU A 199 -0.54 6.07 10.18
N SER A 200 0.04 7.27 10.26
CA SER A 200 -0.68 8.54 10.12
C SER A 200 -0.38 9.19 8.76
N TYR A 201 -1.28 10.06 8.30
CA TYR A 201 -1.03 10.81 7.07
C TYR A 201 -1.74 12.17 7.07
N ILE A 202 -1.27 13.05 6.21
CA ILE A 202 -1.93 14.31 5.87
C ILE A 202 -2.28 14.32 4.39
N ALA A 203 -3.39 14.96 4.04
CA ALA A 203 -3.83 15.12 2.67
C ALA A 203 -4.48 16.48 2.44
N HIS A 204 -4.00 17.25 1.46
CA HIS A 204 -4.56 18.55 1.09
C HIS A 204 -4.00 19.07 -0.24
N VAL A 205 -4.68 20.06 -0.83
CA VAL A 205 -4.17 20.81 -1.98
C VAL A 205 -3.09 21.79 -1.51
N VAL A 206 -1.96 21.82 -2.22
CA VAL A 206 -0.85 22.75 -2.01
C VAL A 206 -0.69 23.61 -3.27
N ASP A 207 -0.57 24.92 -3.08
CA ASP A 207 -0.32 25.89 -4.14
C ASP A 207 1.18 26.09 -4.38
N ASN A 208 1.56 26.12 -5.65
CA ASN A 208 2.94 26.24 -6.13
C ASN A 208 3.88 25.26 -5.38
N PRO A 209 3.59 23.94 -5.36
CA PRO A 209 4.44 22.97 -4.65
C PRO A 209 5.85 22.91 -5.25
N PHE A 210 5.97 23.01 -6.57
CA PHE A 210 7.23 23.08 -7.30
C PHE A 210 7.11 24.03 -8.51
N PRO A 211 8.23 24.54 -9.04
CA PRO A 211 8.21 25.33 -10.28
C PRO A 211 7.52 24.56 -11.42
N GLY A 212 6.59 25.22 -12.12
CA GLY A 212 5.81 24.61 -13.21
C GLY A 212 4.59 23.79 -12.77
N ILE A 213 4.32 23.70 -11.46
CA ILE A 213 3.12 23.06 -10.91
C ILE A 213 2.33 24.13 -10.13
N ASP A 214 1.19 24.55 -10.66
CA ASP A 214 0.38 25.60 -10.04
C ASP A 214 -0.28 25.12 -8.74
N ARG A 215 -0.85 23.91 -8.75
CA ARG A 215 -1.49 23.26 -7.61
C ARG A 215 -1.35 21.75 -7.72
N ALA A 216 -1.16 21.07 -6.60
CA ALA A 216 -1.23 19.61 -6.53
C ALA A 216 -1.92 19.14 -5.24
N PHE A 217 -2.61 18.02 -5.31
CA PHE A 217 -3.11 17.32 -4.13
C PHE A 217 -1.98 16.47 -3.54
N VAL A 218 -1.54 16.83 -2.33
CA VAL A 218 -0.41 16.18 -1.65
C VAL A 218 -0.94 15.17 -0.64
N ILE A 219 -0.41 13.95 -0.67
CA ILE A 219 -0.60 12.91 0.35
C ILE A 219 0.78 12.59 0.96
N ALA A 220 0.96 12.88 2.24
CA ALA A 220 2.21 12.61 2.95
C ALA A 220 1.95 11.73 4.18
N GLY A 221 2.57 10.56 4.22
CA GLY A 221 2.47 9.63 5.35
C GLY A 221 3.66 9.76 6.31
N SER A 222 3.41 9.44 7.60
CA SER A 222 4.44 9.37 8.63
C SER A 222 5.34 8.15 8.51
N ASP A 223 4.82 7.08 7.89
CA ASP A 223 5.52 5.84 7.54
C ASP A 223 4.91 5.25 6.26
N MET A 224 5.49 4.15 5.77
CA MET A 224 5.05 3.46 4.55
C MET A 224 3.54 3.18 4.53
N ARG A 225 3.00 2.64 5.63
CA ARG A 225 1.58 2.26 5.69
C ARG A 225 0.68 3.47 5.83
N GLY A 226 1.09 4.49 6.57
CA GLY A 226 0.41 5.79 6.62
C GLY A 226 0.22 6.38 5.21
N THR A 227 1.27 6.38 4.40
CA THR A 227 1.22 6.83 3.00
C THR A 227 0.24 5.99 2.18
N ILE A 228 0.35 4.65 2.24
CA ILE A 228 -0.56 3.70 1.54
C ILE A 228 -2.02 3.92 1.95
N TYR A 229 -2.28 4.20 3.23
CA TYR A 229 -3.62 4.46 3.73
C TYR A 229 -4.20 5.78 3.23
N GLY A 230 -3.38 6.82 3.06
CA GLY A 230 -3.81 8.05 2.40
C GLY A 230 -4.17 7.83 0.93
N ILE A 231 -3.40 7.01 0.22
CA ILE A 231 -3.68 6.63 -1.17
C ILE A 231 -5.02 5.89 -1.27
N TYR A 232 -5.23 4.83 -0.49
CA TYR A 232 -6.47 4.05 -0.56
C TYR A 232 -7.68 4.77 0.03
N ASP A 233 -7.49 5.79 0.87
CA ASP A 233 -8.57 6.71 1.26
C ASP A 233 -9.12 7.46 0.03
N VAL A 234 -8.26 7.93 -0.86
CA VAL A 234 -8.69 8.53 -2.13
C VAL A 234 -9.42 7.51 -3.00
N SER A 235 -8.86 6.30 -3.18
CA SER A 235 -9.50 5.24 -3.97
C SER A 235 -10.92 4.93 -3.48
N GLU A 236 -11.11 4.83 -2.15
CA GLU A 236 -12.42 4.59 -1.55
C GLU A 236 -13.39 5.74 -1.82
N GLN A 237 -12.95 6.99 -1.61
CA GLN A 237 -13.79 8.19 -1.81
C GLN A 237 -14.21 8.40 -3.28
N ILE A 238 -13.40 7.98 -4.26
CA ILE A 238 -13.78 8.04 -5.68
C ILE A 238 -14.71 6.90 -6.11
N GLY A 239 -15.04 5.98 -5.19
CA GLY A 239 -16.01 4.90 -5.42
C GLY A 239 -15.40 3.53 -5.75
N VAL A 240 -14.09 3.34 -5.54
CA VAL A 240 -13.47 2.01 -5.63
C VAL A 240 -13.48 1.37 -4.24
N SER A 241 -14.51 0.55 -3.99
CA SER A 241 -14.68 -0.20 -2.74
C SER A 241 -13.45 -1.08 -2.44
N PRO A 242 -13.03 -1.25 -1.17
CA PRO A 242 -12.09 -2.29 -0.78
C PRO A 242 -12.47 -3.69 -1.30
N TRP A 243 -13.78 -3.92 -1.48
CA TRP A 243 -14.38 -5.17 -1.91
C TRP A 243 -14.58 -5.28 -3.43
N TRP A 244 -14.02 -4.37 -4.23
CA TRP A 244 -14.23 -4.33 -5.69
C TRP A 244 -13.92 -5.66 -6.39
N TRP A 245 -12.94 -6.41 -5.88
CA TRP A 245 -12.53 -7.70 -6.43
C TRP A 245 -13.08 -8.88 -5.62
N PHE A 246 -13.03 -8.83 -4.29
CA PHE A 246 -13.45 -9.94 -3.43
C PHE A 246 -14.98 -10.15 -3.40
N ALA A 247 -15.76 -9.14 -3.75
CA ALA A 247 -17.22 -9.23 -3.78
C ALA A 247 -17.83 -8.51 -4.99
N ASP A 248 -17.05 -8.35 -6.06
CA ASP A 248 -17.47 -7.76 -7.34
C ASP A 248 -18.20 -6.41 -7.22
N VAL A 249 -17.87 -5.61 -6.20
CA VAL A 249 -18.58 -4.35 -5.95
C VAL A 249 -18.37 -3.40 -7.15
N PRO A 250 -19.44 -2.98 -7.84
CA PRO A 250 -19.32 -2.23 -9.08
C PRO A 250 -18.75 -0.84 -8.85
N ILE A 251 -17.83 -0.45 -9.74
CA ILE A 251 -17.19 0.86 -9.70
C ILE A 251 -18.06 1.86 -10.46
N LYS A 252 -18.52 2.90 -9.77
CA LYS A 252 -19.32 3.98 -10.36
C LYS A 252 -18.44 4.83 -11.28
N LYS A 253 -18.88 5.00 -12.52
CA LYS A 253 -18.21 5.89 -13.47
C LYS A 253 -18.49 7.36 -13.15
N ALA A 254 -17.51 8.22 -13.39
CA ALA A 254 -17.64 9.67 -13.26
C ALA A 254 -16.86 10.38 -14.37
N GLU A 255 -17.32 11.57 -14.77
CA GLU A 255 -16.65 12.38 -15.80
C GLU A 255 -15.32 12.98 -15.31
N GLY A 256 -15.14 13.08 -14.00
CA GLY A 256 -13.92 13.52 -13.38
C GLY A 256 -13.89 13.35 -11.87
N VAL A 257 -12.73 13.66 -11.31
CA VAL A 257 -12.50 13.69 -9.87
C VAL A 257 -11.81 14.99 -9.53
N TRP A 258 -12.22 15.62 -8.43
CA TRP A 258 -11.67 16.88 -7.95
C TRP A 258 -11.25 16.78 -6.48
N ALA A 259 -10.13 17.40 -6.14
CA ALA A 259 -9.73 17.58 -4.74
C ALA A 259 -10.61 18.64 -4.07
N LEU A 260 -11.13 18.31 -2.90
CA LEU A 260 -11.81 19.25 -2.01
C LEU A 260 -10.78 20.15 -1.31
N GLY A 261 -11.23 21.34 -0.93
CA GLY A 261 -10.41 22.26 -0.12
C GLY A 261 -10.25 21.76 1.33
N GLY A 262 -9.29 22.35 2.03
CA GLY A 262 -9.01 22.04 3.43
C GLY A 262 -7.93 20.98 3.62
N ARG A 263 -7.61 20.71 4.89
CA ARG A 263 -6.56 19.78 5.29
C ARG A 263 -7.12 18.62 6.09
N LYS A 264 -6.86 17.40 5.62
CA LYS A 264 -7.05 16.18 6.40
C LYS A 264 -5.76 15.84 7.13
N THR A 265 -5.90 15.49 8.40
CA THR A 265 -4.87 14.80 9.19
C THR A 265 -5.53 13.54 9.74
N GLN A 266 -5.09 12.39 9.25
CA GLN A 266 -5.46 11.11 9.83
C GLN A 266 -4.45 10.76 10.92
N CYS A 267 -4.92 10.73 12.17
CA CYS A 267 -4.13 10.33 13.32
C CYS A 267 -3.89 8.81 13.33
N SER A 268 -2.96 8.37 14.20
CA SER A 268 -2.67 6.96 14.41
C SER A 268 -3.93 6.14 14.70
N PRO A 269 -4.00 4.91 14.17
CA PRO A 269 -5.08 4.00 14.51
C PRO A 269 -5.05 3.69 16.01
N SER A 270 -6.23 3.55 16.61
CA SER A 270 -6.38 3.20 18.03
C SER A 270 -5.85 1.81 18.36
N VAL A 271 -5.84 0.90 17.38
CA VAL A 271 -5.28 -0.46 17.48
C VAL A 271 -4.09 -0.59 16.55
N LYS A 272 -2.92 -0.95 17.10
CA LYS A 272 -1.65 -0.96 16.37
C LYS A 272 -1.59 -2.04 15.28
N TYR A 273 -2.06 -3.25 15.56
CA TYR A 273 -2.10 -4.38 14.62
C TYR A 273 -3.54 -4.81 14.39
N ARG A 274 -3.98 -4.79 13.13
CA ARG A 274 -5.38 -4.98 12.72
C ARG A 274 -5.39 -5.95 11.56
N GLY A 275 -6.17 -7.01 11.65
CA GLY A 275 -6.06 -8.11 10.72
C GLY A 275 -7.16 -9.14 10.82
N PHE A 276 -7.04 -10.16 9.98
CA PHE A 276 -7.83 -11.38 10.06
C PHE A 276 -6.93 -12.60 9.86
N PHE A 277 -7.49 -13.75 10.22
CA PHE A 277 -6.90 -15.06 10.05
C PHE A 277 -7.76 -15.84 9.04
N ILE A 278 -7.14 -16.39 8.01
CA ILE A 278 -7.80 -17.38 7.16
C ILE A 278 -7.71 -18.74 7.85
N ASN A 279 -8.85 -19.22 8.36
CA ASN A 279 -8.98 -20.50 9.05
C ASN A 279 -10.29 -21.17 8.63
N ASP A 280 -10.44 -22.46 8.94
CA ASP A 280 -11.55 -23.29 8.51
C ASP A 280 -11.73 -23.20 6.97
N GLU A 281 -10.60 -23.10 6.26
CA GLU A 281 -10.58 -22.81 4.82
C GLU A 281 -11.11 -23.95 3.96
N GLN A 282 -11.24 -25.15 4.55
CA GLN A 282 -11.76 -26.34 3.89
C GLN A 282 -13.25 -26.58 4.20
N PRO A 283 -14.04 -26.99 3.20
CA PRO A 283 -13.64 -27.25 1.81
C PRO A 283 -13.61 -26.00 0.91
N THR A 284 -14.30 -24.93 1.30
CA THR A 284 -14.73 -23.88 0.37
C THR A 284 -13.57 -23.09 -0.24
N LEU A 285 -12.76 -22.41 0.59
CA LEU A 285 -11.67 -21.58 0.08
C LEU A 285 -10.59 -22.45 -0.56
N THR A 286 -10.25 -23.59 0.04
CA THR A 286 -9.26 -24.51 -0.52
C THR A 286 -9.62 -25.01 -1.92
N ASN A 287 -10.89 -25.39 -2.16
CA ASN A 287 -11.31 -25.81 -3.48
C ASN A 287 -11.26 -24.65 -4.49
N TRP A 288 -11.75 -23.47 -4.10
CA TRP A 288 -11.65 -22.28 -4.96
C TRP A 288 -10.19 -21.93 -5.29
N ILE A 289 -9.28 -22.08 -4.34
CA ILE A 289 -7.84 -21.88 -4.57
C ILE A 289 -7.31 -22.86 -5.62
N ASN A 290 -7.65 -24.14 -5.50
CA ASN A 290 -7.20 -25.17 -6.45
C ASN A 290 -7.76 -24.96 -7.86
N ASP A 291 -8.96 -24.38 -7.98
CA ASP A 291 -9.57 -24.06 -9.28
C ASP A 291 -8.95 -22.83 -9.96
N ASN A 292 -8.33 -21.92 -9.19
CA ASN A 292 -7.88 -20.60 -9.69
C ASN A 292 -6.36 -20.42 -9.69
N TYR A 293 -5.62 -21.20 -8.90
CA TYR A 293 -4.18 -21.07 -8.73
C TYR A 293 -3.50 -22.44 -8.89
N ALA A 294 -2.29 -22.43 -9.44
CA ALA A 294 -1.50 -23.64 -9.55
C ALA A 294 -1.19 -24.20 -8.15
N LEU A 295 -1.30 -25.52 -8.03
CA LEU A 295 -0.96 -26.26 -6.81
C LEU A 295 0.48 -25.95 -6.36
N GLY A 296 0.66 -25.86 -5.05
CA GLY A 296 1.97 -25.75 -4.43
C GLY A 296 2.68 -27.10 -4.37
N PRO A 297 3.98 -27.12 -4.05
CA PRO A 297 4.76 -28.35 -3.89
C PRO A 297 4.27 -29.26 -2.76
N TYR A 298 3.54 -28.72 -1.78
CA TYR A 298 3.11 -29.44 -0.58
C TYR A 298 1.59 -29.43 -0.37
N GLY A 299 0.81 -28.89 -1.29
CA GLY A 299 -0.63 -28.73 -1.07
C GLY A 299 -1.33 -27.75 -2.01
N PRO A 300 -2.46 -27.17 -1.56
CA PRO A 300 -3.24 -26.20 -2.32
C PRO A 300 -2.43 -24.98 -2.75
N GLY A 301 -2.88 -24.33 -3.82
CA GLY A 301 -2.22 -23.18 -4.45
C GLY A 301 -2.23 -21.86 -3.69
N PHE A 302 -2.06 -21.85 -2.35
CA PHE A 302 -1.94 -20.63 -1.53
C PHE A 302 -0.60 -19.92 -1.77
N ASN A 303 -0.42 -19.40 -2.99
CA ASN A 303 0.79 -18.78 -3.49
C ASN A 303 0.75 -17.25 -3.43
N HIS A 304 1.83 -16.60 -3.84
CA HIS A 304 1.97 -15.15 -3.71
C HIS A 304 0.98 -14.37 -4.59
N TYR A 305 0.42 -14.97 -5.65
CA TYR A 305 -0.61 -14.34 -6.48
C TYR A 305 -1.95 -14.26 -5.77
N PHE A 306 -2.32 -15.29 -5.00
CA PHE A 306 -3.50 -15.25 -4.13
C PHE A 306 -3.29 -14.26 -3.00
N TYR A 307 -2.17 -14.38 -2.28
CA TYR A 307 -1.91 -13.53 -1.12
C TYR A 307 -1.72 -12.06 -1.49
N ALA A 308 -1.25 -11.72 -2.71
CA ALA A 308 -1.26 -10.34 -3.21
C ALA A 308 -2.66 -9.70 -3.12
N ARG A 309 -3.72 -10.45 -3.44
CA ARG A 309 -5.12 -9.98 -3.35
C ARG A 309 -5.52 -9.76 -1.91
N VAL A 310 -5.18 -10.69 -1.02
CA VAL A 310 -5.43 -10.58 0.42
C VAL A 310 -4.72 -9.35 1.01
N PHE A 311 -3.46 -9.10 0.62
CA PHE A 311 -2.69 -7.95 1.08
C PHE A 311 -3.26 -6.62 0.57
N GLU A 312 -3.68 -6.55 -0.71
CA GLU A 312 -4.39 -5.39 -1.24
C GLU A 312 -5.67 -5.11 -0.43
N LEU A 313 -6.48 -6.14 -0.15
CA LEU A 313 -7.71 -6.00 0.63
C LEU A 313 -7.43 -5.49 2.05
N LEU A 314 -6.46 -6.08 2.76
CA LEU A 314 -6.04 -5.63 4.09
C LEU A 314 -5.69 -4.14 4.07
N LEU A 315 -4.85 -3.71 3.13
CA LEU A 315 -4.41 -2.31 3.05
C LEU A 315 -5.57 -1.36 2.68
N ARG A 316 -6.47 -1.76 1.78
CA ARG A 316 -7.67 -0.97 1.45
C ARG A 316 -8.61 -0.81 2.65
N LEU A 317 -8.74 -1.85 3.48
CA LEU A 317 -9.47 -1.83 4.76
C LEU A 317 -8.70 -1.12 5.90
N LYS A 318 -7.51 -0.56 5.61
CA LYS A 318 -6.61 0.07 6.59
C LYS A 318 -6.14 -0.89 7.70
N ALA A 319 -6.05 -2.17 7.37
CA ALA A 319 -5.46 -3.24 8.17
C ALA A 319 -3.98 -3.45 7.80
N ASN A 320 -3.23 -4.14 8.66
CA ASN A 320 -1.78 -4.35 8.53
C ASN A 320 -1.27 -5.69 9.07
N TYR A 321 -2.14 -6.55 9.61
CA TYR A 321 -1.75 -7.79 10.27
C TYR A 321 -2.46 -8.97 9.63
N PHE A 322 -1.79 -10.12 9.52
CA PHE A 322 -2.36 -11.27 8.84
C PHE A 322 -1.81 -12.60 9.36
N TRP A 323 -2.71 -13.56 9.57
CA TRP A 323 -2.39 -14.97 9.75
C TRP A 323 -2.85 -15.75 8.50
N PRO A 324 -1.93 -16.46 7.81
CA PRO A 324 -2.23 -17.17 6.58
C PRO A 324 -3.08 -18.42 6.83
N ALA A 325 -3.60 -19.03 5.76
CA ALA A 325 -4.21 -20.36 5.82
C ALA A 325 -3.20 -21.38 6.38
N GLU A 326 -3.66 -22.31 7.22
CA GLU A 326 -2.77 -23.27 7.90
C GLU A 326 -3.23 -24.73 7.87
N TRP A 327 -4.50 -25.06 7.62
CA TRP A 327 -5.00 -26.45 7.75
C TRP A 327 -4.30 -27.41 6.80
N SER A 328 -4.00 -26.98 5.58
CA SER A 328 -3.24 -27.78 4.61
C SER A 328 -2.26 -26.95 3.81
N SER A 329 -1.76 -25.88 4.41
CA SER A 329 -0.77 -24.97 3.82
C SER A 329 0.28 -24.56 4.83
N MET A 330 1.41 -24.12 4.31
CA MET A 330 2.57 -23.67 5.05
C MET A 330 3.13 -22.43 4.34
N PHE A 331 2.61 -21.24 4.68
CA PHE A 331 2.85 -19.97 3.97
C PHE A 331 4.32 -19.72 3.58
N ASN A 332 5.25 -20.03 4.48
CA ASN A 332 6.68 -19.76 4.29
C ASN A 332 7.38 -20.69 3.28
N VAL A 333 6.78 -21.83 2.93
CA VAL A 333 7.43 -22.91 2.15
C VAL A 333 6.65 -23.33 0.91
N ASP A 334 5.33 -23.15 0.91
CA ASP A 334 4.49 -23.44 -0.26
C ASP A 334 4.87 -22.56 -1.44
N ASP A 335 5.29 -21.33 -1.15
CA ASP A 335 5.84 -20.40 -2.12
C ASP A 335 6.84 -19.46 -1.46
N LEU A 336 8.10 -19.50 -1.90
CA LEU A 336 9.17 -18.67 -1.34
C LEU A 336 8.95 -17.16 -1.60
N ALA A 337 8.05 -16.80 -2.51
CA ALA A 337 7.67 -15.41 -2.77
C ALA A 337 6.62 -14.85 -1.78
N ASN A 338 5.97 -15.70 -0.97
CA ASN A 338 4.93 -15.29 -0.01
C ASN A 338 5.46 -14.29 1.04
N GLN A 339 6.53 -14.64 1.77
CA GLN A 339 7.13 -13.77 2.79
C GLN A 339 7.65 -12.44 2.20
N PRO A 340 8.50 -12.46 1.14
CA PRO A 340 8.96 -11.23 0.51
C PRO A 340 7.82 -10.29 0.08
N LEU A 341 6.73 -10.86 -0.47
CA LEU A 341 5.63 -10.07 -0.98
C LEU A 341 4.81 -9.44 0.14
N ALA A 342 4.58 -10.17 1.24
CA ALA A 342 3.93 -9.62 2.43
C ALA A 342 4.70 -8.41 2.96
N ASP A 343 6.01 -8.55 3.09
CA ASP A 343 6.91 -7.48 3.55
C ASP A 343 6.91 -6.29 2.58
N ALA A 344 6.99 -6.54 1.27
CA ALA A 344 6.93 -5.50 0.23
C ALA A 344 5.60 -4.71 0.24
N TYR A 345 4.48 -5.38 0.54
CA TYR A 345 3.17 -4.75 0.73
C TYR A 345 3.06 -4.01 2.07
N GLY A 346 3.93 -4.33 3.04
CA GLY A 346 3.89 -3.80 4.39
C GLY A 346 2.99 -4.56 5.35
N ILE A 347 2.63 -5.81 5.05
CA ILE A 347 1.82 -6.65 5.92
C ILE A 347 2.71 -7.27 7.01
N VAL A 348 2.35 -7.01 8.25
CA VAL A 348 2.96 -7.65 9.41
C VAL A 348 2.37 -9.05 9.52
N MET A 349 3.22 -10.06 9.38
CA MET A 349 2.81 -11.46 9.44
C MET A 349 2.81 -11.97 10.87
N GLY A 350 1.85 -12.84 11.17
CA GLY A 350 1.88 -13.71 12.34
C GLY A 350 1.51 -15.13 11.96
N SER A 351 1.40 -15.98 12.98
CA SER A 351 0.96 -17.37 12.89
C SER A 351 -0.14 -17.61 13.91
N SER A 352 -0.90 -18.69 13.75
CA SER A 352 -1.89 -19.05 14.76
C SER A 352 -1.21 -19.28 16.11
N HIS A 353 -1.96 -19.18 17.21
CA HIS A 353 -1.37 -19.21 18.55
C HIS A 353 -0.74 -20.58 18.91
N THR A 354 -0.98 -21.63 18.11
CA THR A 354 -0.36 -22.95 18.24
C THR A 354 0.81 -23.18 17.28
N GLU A 355 1.18 -22.19 16.48
CA GLU A 355 2.25 -22.23 15.48
C GLU A 355 3.45 -21.37 15.93
N PRO A 356 4.25 -21.84 16.90
CA PRO A 356 5.29 -21.01 17.51
C PRO A 356 6.41 -20.66 16.52
N MET A 357 7.06 -19.52 16.78
CA MET A 357 8.32 -19.13 16.13
C MET A 357 8.27 -19.06 14.59
N MET A 358 7.14 -18.61 14.05
CA MET A 358 6.89 -18.44 12.60
C MET A 358 6.94 -19.75 11.81
N ARG A 359 6.62 -20.89 12.43
CA ARG A 359 6.61 -22.20 11.78
C ARG A 359 5.18 -22.72 11.69
N ALA A 360 4.75 -23.03 10.47
CA ALA A 360 3.40 -23.51 10.27
C ALA A 360 3.22 -24.92 10.84
N SER A 361 2.02 -25.25 11.34
CA SER A 361 1.71 -26.54 12.00
C SER A 361 2.16 -27.72 11.14
N ASN A 362 1.84 -27.66 9.83
CA ASN A 362 2.15 -28.69 8.85
C ASN A 362 3.64 -28.82 8.52
N GLU A 363 4.49 -27.87 8.88
CA GLU A 363 5.94 -28.02 8.69
C GLU A 363 6.52 -29.10 9.60
N TRP A 364 5.95 -29.32 10.78
CA TRP A 364 6.47 -30.28 11.74
C TRP A 364 6.32 -31.75 11.29
N PRO A 365 5.14 -32.25 10.90
CA PRO A 365 5.03 -33.60 10.35
C PRO A 365 5.73 -33.73 8.98
N THR A 366 5.81 -32.67 8.19
CA THR A 366 6.41 -32.72 6.84
C THR A 366 7.94 -32.72 6.88
N PHE A 367 8.54 -31.93 7.79
CA PHE A 367 9.97 -31.66 7.81
C PHE A 367 10.64 -31.82 9.18
N GLY A 368 9.92 -32.28 10.21
CA GLY A 368 10.39 -32.35 11.59
C GLY A 368 11.72 -33.10 11.77
N SER A 369 11.91 -34.19 11.00
CA SER A 369 13.18 -34.94 10.99
C SER A 369 14.37 -34.11 10.51
N GLN A 370 14.15 -33.17 9.58
CA GLN A 370 15.19 -32.26 9.08
C GLN A 370 15.48 -31.12 10.05
N TYR A 371 14.56 -30.83 10.98
CA TYR A 371 14.76 -29.85 12.06
C TYR A 371 15.43 -30.44 13.30
N GLY A 372 15.79 -31.73 13.28
CA GLY A 372 16.32 -32.44 14.44
C GLY A 372 15.25 -32.89 15.44
N GLY A 373 13.98 -32.80 15.06
CA GLY A 373 12.85 -33.36 15.78
C GLY A 373 12.57 -34.82 15.40
N ASN A 374 11.67 -35.47 16.15
CA ASN A 374 11.21 -36.83 15.85
C ASN A 374 10.06 -36.87 14.81
N GLY A 375 9.58 -35.71 14.34
CA GLY A 375 8.51 -35.61 13.33
C GLY A 375 7.15 -36.13 13.81
N GLN A 376 6.95 -36.28 15.13
CA GLN A 376 5.70 -36.70 15.76
C GLN A 376 4.89 -35.51 16.23
#